data_AF-A0A957XVU1-F1
#
_entry.id   AF-A0A957XVU1-F1
#
_cell.length_a   1.000
_cell.length_b   1.000
_cell.length_c   1.000
_cell.angle_alpha   90.00
_cell.angle_beta   90.00
_cell.angle_gamma   90.00
#
_symmetry.space_group_name_H-M   'P 1'
#
loop_
_entity.id
_entity.type
_entity.pdbx_description
1 polymer ?
#
loop_
_entity_poly.entity_id
_entity_poly.type
_entity_poly.pdbx_seq_one_letter_code
_entity_poly.pdbx_strand_id
1 'polypeptide(L)' 'MRGQVGTIVEVLRDGSAFEVEFSDRRGRTYESVGLTPDQFIVLRYDPGDPHKMSELTMA' A
#
# COMPACT_ATOMS: atom_id res chain seq x y z
N MET A 1 5.57 -4.76 9.09
CA MET A 1 5.33 -5.91 8.17
C MET A 1 5.82 -5.56 6.77
N ARG A 2 6.13 -6.53 5.91
CA ARG A 2 6.50 -6.29 4.49
C ARG A 2 5.46 -6.94 3.58
N GLY A 3 5.14 -6.30 2.45
CA GLY A 3 4.21 -6.83 1.44
C GLY A 3 2.73 -6.59 1.73
N GLN A 4 2.38 -5.84 2.77
CA GLN A 4 1.01 -5.40 2.99
C GLN A 4 0.74 -4.06 2.30
N VAL A 5 -0.50 -3.87 1.87
CA VAL A 5 -1.01 -2.60 1.32
C VAL A 5 -1.82 -1.92 2.42
N GLY A 6 -1.48 -0.67 2.72
CA GLY A 6 -2.20 0.17 3.69
C GLY A 6 -2.51 1.53 3.09
N THR A 7 -3.32 2.31 3.80
CA THR A 7 -3.75 3.66 3.40
C THR A 7 -2.94 4.68 4.19
N ILE A 8 -2.33 5.66 3.51
CA ILE A 8 -1.74 6.82 4.19
C ILE A 8 -2.89 7.69 4.68
N VAL A 9 -3.01 7.85 6.00
CA VAL A 9 -4.07 8.65 6.62
C VAL A 9 -3.55 9.98 7.14
N GLU A 10 -2.25 10.10 7.39
CA GLU A 10 -1.61 11.34 7.84
C GLU A 10 -0.16 11.46 7.37
N VAL A 11 0.28 12.69 7.09
CA VAL A 11 1.69 13.02 6.85
C VAL A 11 2.31 13.50 8.16
N LEU A 12 3.36 12.83 8.60
CA LEU A 12 4.01 13.09 9.88
C LEU A 12 5.37 13.76 9.66
N ARG A 13 5.83 14.53 10.65
CA ARG A 13 7.19 15.11 10.72
C ARG A 13 7.61 15.76 9.38
N ASP A 14 6.77 16.66 8.88
CA ASP A 14 6.99 17.42 7.65
C ASP A 14 7.32 16.54 6.41
N GLY A 15 6.74 15.34 6.34
CA GLY A 15 6.92 14.42 5.22
C GLY A 15 8.05 13.39 5.37
N SER A 16 8.75 13.39 6.51
CA SER A 16 9.75 12.35 6.79
C SER A 16 9.16 11.02 7.29
N ALA A 17 7.87 11.02 7.65
CA ALA A 17 7.11 9.81 8.00
C ALA A 17 5.63 9.93 7.61
N PHE A 18 4.92 8.81 7.60
CA PHE A 18 3.50 8.74 7.27
C PHE A 18 2.80 7.80 8.23
N GLU A 19 1.64 8.19 8.73
CA GLU A 19 0.76 7.26 9.44
C GLU A 19 0.04 6.41 8.40
N VAL A 20 0.23 5.10 8.50
CA VAL A 20 -0.38 4.12 7.60
C VAL A 20 -1.37 3.28 8.38
N GLU A 21 -2.61 3.27 7.91
CA GLU A 21 -3.67 2.41 8.43
C GLU A 21 -3.77 1.12 7.61
N PHE A 22 -3.82 -0.01 8.31
CA PHE A 22 -4.10 -1.32 7.72
C PHE A 22 -5.49 -1.81 8.13
N SER A 23 -6.30 -2.14 7.13
CA SER A 23 -7.66 -2.61 7.28
C SER A 23 -7.81 -4.08 6.86
N ASP A 24 -8.66 -4.82 7.58
CA ASP A 24 -9.05 -6.17 7.19
C ASP A 24 -10.00 -6.16 5.98
N ARG A 25 -10.37 -7.35 5.48
CA ARG A 25 -11.30 -7.48 4.33
C ARG A 25 -12.72 -6.94 4.60
N ARG A 26 -13.03 -6.58 5.84
CA ARG A 26 -14.31 -5.97 6.25
C ARG A 26 -14.17 -4.46 6.44
N GLY A 27 -13.03 -3.87 6.10
CA GLY A 27 -12.75 -2.45 6.24
C GLY A 27 -12.51 -2.02 7.68
N ARG A 28 -12.14 -2.94 8.58
CA ARG A 28 -11.84 -2.61 9.98
C ARG A 28 -10.35 -2.46 10.17
N THR A 29 -9.94 -1.34 10.73
CA THR A 29 -8.56 -1.09 11.16
C THR A 29 -8.14 -2.13 12.17
N TYR A 30 -7.03 -2.82 11.90
CA TYR A 30 -6.40 -3.73 12.86
C TYR A 30 -5.02 -3.26 13.30
N GLU A 31 -4.39 -2.35 12.55
CA GLU A 31 -3.08 -1.78 12.87
C GLU A 31 -2.96 -0.39 12.24
N SER A 32 -2.32 0.52 12.97
CA SER A 32 -1.89 1.83 12.49
C SER A 32 -0.45 2.06 12.92
N VAL A 33 0.41 2.49 12.00
CA VAL A 33 1.86 2.60 12.25
C VAL A 33 2.48 3.71 11.42
N GLY A 34 3.42 4.44 12.05
CA GLY A 34 4.27 5.42 11.37
C GLY A 34 5.39 4.74 10.57
N LEU A 35 5.45 4.98 9.26
CA LEU A 35 6.48 4.44 8.35
C LEU A 35 7.26 5.55 7.65
N THR A 36 8.55 5.32 7.42
CA THR A 36 9.41 6.21 6.61
C THR A 36 9.32 5.88 5.12
N PRO A 37 9.68 6.82 4.22
CA PRO A 37 9.68 6.59 2.77
C PRO A 37 10.36 5.29 2.32
N ASP A 38 11.50 4.94 2.93
CA ASP A 38 12.31 3.77 2.57
C ASP A 38 11.65 2.42 2.91
N GLN A 39 10.54 2.44 3.66
CA GLN A 39 9.76 1.25 4.02
C GLN A 39 8.61 0.97 3.04
N PHE A 40 8.33 1.90 2.11
CA PHE A 40 7.30 1.72 1.09
C PHE A 40 7.84 1.03 -0.16
N ILE A 41 6.96 0.33 -0.86
CA ILE A 41 7.20 -0.15 -2.22
C ILE A 41 6.29 0.66 -3.14
N VAL A 42 6.87 1.37 -4.11
CA VAL A 42 6.12 2.12 -5.10
C VAL A 42 5.44 1.13 -6.06
N LEU A 43 4.12 1.05 -6.00
CA LEU A 43 3.32 0.29 -6.97
C LEU A 43 3.17 1.11 -8.25
N ARG A 44 3.82 0.67 -9.33
CA ARG A 44 3.60 1.21 -10.68
C ARG A 44 2.44 0.46 -11.32
N TYR A 45 1.30 1.11 -11.44
CA TYR A 45 0.19 0.62 -12.25
C TYR A 45 0.33 1.17 -13.67
N ASP A 46 0.45 0.28 -14.66
CA ASP A 46 0.40 0.62 -16.08
C ASP A 46 -0.88 0.02 -16.69
N PRO A 47 -1.93 0.83 -16.89
CA PRO A 47 -3.20 0.36 -17.47
C PRO A 47 -3.08 -0.03 -18.95
N GLY A 48 -1.97 0.28 -19.62
CA GLY A 48 -1.78 0.06 -21.06
C GLY A 48 -0.96 -1.18 -21.43
N ASP A 49 -0.50 -1.97 -20.46
CA ASP A 49 0.30 -3.18 -20.72
C ASP A 49 -0.60 -4.43 -20.83
N PRO A 50 -0.92 -4.91 -22.05
CA PRO A 50 -1.79 -6.07 -22.26
C PRO A 50 -1.19 -7.39 -21.75
N HIS A 51 0.11 -7.45 -21.43
CA HIS A 51 0.76 -8.65 -20.91
C HIS A 51 0.59 -8.85 -19.40
N LYS A 52 0.11 -7.84 -18.66
CA LYS A 52 -0.15 -7.96 -17.20
C LYS A 52 -1.55 -8.49 -16.87
N MET A 53 -2.51 -8.40 -17.81
CA MET A 53 -3.88 -8.91 -17.61
C MET A 53 -4.01 -10.44 -17.76
N SER A 54 -3.06 -11.11 -18.41
CA SER A 54 -3.08 -12.58 -18.58
C SER A 54 -2.71 -13.37 -17.32
N GLU A 55 -1.93 -12.80 -16.39
CA GLU A 55 -1.61 -13.46 -15.11
C GLU A 55 -2.79 -13.46 -14.13
N LEU A 56 -3.73 -12.52 -14.24
CA LEU A 56 -4.87 -12.40 -13.33
C LEU A 56 -6.06 -13.31 -13.69
N THR A 57 -6.07 -13.92 -14.87
CA THR A 57 -7.20 -14.74 -15.38
C THR A 57 -6.87 -16.25 -15.41
N MET A 58 -5.64 -16.64 -15.05
CA MET A 58 -5.18 -18.04 -15.08
C MET A 58 -4.88 -18.58 -13.67
N ALA A 59 -5.84 -18.47 -12.74
CA ALA A 59 -5.81 -19.13 -11.42
C ALA A 59 -7.19 -19.66 -11.04
#